data_AF-A0A1H5UGU3-F1
#
_entry.id   AF-A0A1H5UGU3-F1
#
_cell.length_a   1.000
_cell.length_b   1.000
_cell.length_c   1.000
_cell.angle_alpha   90.00
_cell.angle_beta   90.00
_cell.angle_gamma   90.00
#
_symmetry.space_group_name_H-M   'P 1'
#
loop_
_entity.id
_entity.type
_entity.pdbx_description
1 polymer ?
#
loop_
_entity_poly.entity_id
_entity_poly.type
_entity_poly.pdbx_seq_one_letter_code
_entity_poly.pdbx_strand_id
1 'polypeptide(L)'
;MKIRLFFVILTGLTLMSCAHIDSHPMDMTSAIRNAKTAKDHYVLARHYQAAAEAMQARADEQKRYLTEYRKHGYYYGRKTIDVKEHAQALAHIYEEAAEENRRMAESHRQMAEEAKQ
;
A
#
# COMPACT_ATOMS: atom_id res chain seq x y z
N MET A 1 52.80 14.99 -13.73
CA MET A 1 52.09 15.58 -14.89
C MET A 1 50.59 15.38 -14.60
N LYS A 2 49.77 16.37 -14.19
CA LYS A 2 49.20 17.51 -14.96
C LYS A 2 48.56 16.98 -16.25
N ILE A 3 47.24 17.01 -16.53
CA ILE A 3 46.22 18.08 -16.42
C ILE A 3 44.81 17.48 -16.66
N ARG A 4 43.84 17.69 -15.74
CA ARG A 4 42.58 18.52 -15.79
C ARG A 4 41.44 17.96 -16.69
N LEU A 5 40.30 17.51 -16.15
CA LEU A 5 39.11 18.20 -15.56
C LEU A 5 38.15 18.85 -16.58
N PHE A 6 36.85 18.61 -16.34
CA PHE A 6 35.61 19.25 -16.85
C PHE A 6 34.92 18.65 -18.07
N PHE A 7 33.75 18.01 -17.85
CA PHE A 7 32.40 18.54 -18.14
C PHE A 7 31.40 17.81 -17.20
N VAL A 8 31.01 18.42 -16.08
CA VAL A 8 29.73 19.13 -15.88
C VAL A 8 28.52 18.19 -15.82
N ILE A 9 28.17 17.82 -14.58
CA ILE A 9 26.83 17.80 -13.97
C ILE A 9 25.65 17.81 -14.97
N LEU A 10 24.89 16.72 -15.01
CA LEU A 10 23.46 16.76 -15.30
C LEU A 10 22.71 16.07 -14.16
N THR A 11 22.48 16.88 -13.14
CA THR A 11 21.25 16.99 -12.33
C THR A 11 20.49 15.71 -12.04
N GLY A 12 20.40 15.43 -10.74
CA GLY A 12 19.63 14.33 -10.20
C GLY A 12 18.20 14.31 -10.72
N LEU A 13 17.82 13.15 -11.26
CA LEU A 13 16.43 12.77 -11.35
C LEU A 13 16.00 12.27 -9.97
N THR A 14 15.97 13.19 -9.00
CA THR A 14 15.13 13.00 -7.83
C THR A 14 13.71 13.04 -8.36
N LEU A 15 13.11 11.86 -8.53
CA LEU A 15 11.66 11.75 -8.62
C LEU A 15 11.13 12.27 -7.29
N MET A 16 10.87 13.56 -7.27
CA MET A 16 10.01 14.22 -6.32
C MET A 16 8.61 13.69 -6.62
N SER A 17 8.34 12.46 -6.17
CA SER A 17 6.97 12.06 -5.89
C SER A 17 6.57 12.82 -4.65
N CYS A 18 5.89 13.95 -4.87
CA CYS A 18 5.21 14.69 -3.83
C CYS A 18 4.12 13.81 -3.22
N ALA A 19 4.51 13.05 -2.20
CA ALA A 19 3.62 12.62 -1.15
C ALA A 19 4.45 12.63 0.13
N HIS A 20 4.66 13.82 0.70
CA HIS A 20 4.92 13.92 2.13
C HIS A 20 3.63 13.51 2.82
N ILE A 21 3.34 12.21 2.82
CA ILE A 21 2.58 11.63 3.93
C ILE A 21 3.56 11.79 5.07
N ASP A 22 3.26 12.66 6.03
CA ASP A 22 3.97 12.72 7.31
C ASP A 22 3.96 11.31 7.91
N SER A 23 4.93 10.47 7.55
CA SER A 23 4.95 9.08 7.96
C SER A 23 5.78 8.96 9.21
N HIS A 24 5.39 9.70 10.25
CA HIS A 24 5.59 9.08 11.55
C HIS A 24 4.58 7.94 11.62
N PRO A 25 5.04 6.67 11.73
CA PRO A 25 4.12 5.56 11.84
C PRO A 25 3.19 5.84 13.01
N MET A 26 1.88 5.86 12.74
CA MET A 26 0.89 6.00 13.80
C MET A 26 1.03 4.79 14.71
N ASP A 27 1.23 5.01 16.01
CA ASP A 27 1.11 3.94 16.98
C ASP A 27 -0.37 3.54 17.06
N MET A 28 -0.74 2.53 16.28
CA MET A 28 -2.10 2.04 16.17
C MET A 28 -2.65 1.57 17.52
N THR A 29 -1.79 0.98 18.37
CA THR A 29 -2.22 0.50 19.69
C THR A 29 -2.68 1.68 20.55
N SER A 30 -1.88 2.74 20.59
CA SER A 30 -2.22 3.95 21.33
C SER A 30 -3.39 4.71 20.69
N ALA A 31 -3.40 4.83 19.36
CA ALA A 31 -4.45 5.55 18.64
C ALA A 31 -5.83 4.91 18.82
N ILE A 32 -5.93 3.59 18.73
CA ILE A 32 -7.19 2.85 18.96
C ILE A 32 -7.62 2.98 20.41
N ARG A 33 -6.70 2.78 21.38
CA ARG A 33 -7.02 2.83 22.81
C ARG A 33 -7.47 4.22 23.28
N ASN A 34 -6.92 5.27 22.68
CA ASN A 34 -7.16 6.65 23.10
C ASN A 34 -8.21 7.39 22.27
N ALA A 35 -8.77 6.78 21.22
CA ALA A 35 -9.80 7.41 20.41
C ALA A 35 -11.09 7.61 21.21
N LYS A 36 -11.48 8.86 21.42
CA LYS A 36 -12.68 9.23 22.19
C LYS A 36 -13.57 10.23 21.46
N THR A 37 -12.97 11.02 20.58
CA THR A 37 -13.68 12.08 19.86
C THR A 37 -13.96 11.65 18.43
N ALA A 38 -14.95 12.29 17.80
CA ALA A 38 -15.21 12.12 16.37
C ALA A 38 -13.94 12.33 15.52
N LYS A 39 -13.10 13.31 15.90
CA LYS A 39 -11.83 13.58 15.23
C LYS A 39 -10.86 12.40 15.31
N ASP A 40 -10.73 11.76 16.47
CA ASP A 40 -9.84 10.61 16.64
C ASP A 40 -10.28 9.43 15.78
N HIS A 41 -11.59 9.14 15.79
CA HIS A 41 -12.16 8.08 14.97
C HIS A 41 -12.03 8.38 13.47
N TYR A 42 -12.17 9.63 13.01
CA TYR A 42 -11.88 9.97 11.62
C TYR A 42 -10.41 9.83 11.23
N VAL A 43 -9.48 10.07 12.16
CA VAL A 43 -8.05 9.82 11.92
C VAL A 43 -7.81 8.32 11.70
N LEU A 44 -8.37 7.46 12.55
CA LEU A 44 -8.30 6.01 12.38
C LEU A 44 -8.97 5.55 11.07
N ALA A 45 -10.15 6.09 10.75
CA ALA A 45 -10.86 5.76 9.52
C ALA A 45 -10.02 6.09 8.26
N ARG A 46 -9.35 7.24 8.24
CA ARG A 46 -8.45 7.61 7.13
C ARG A 46 -7.23 6.70 7.05
N HIS A 47 -6.66 6.33 8.19
CA HIS A 47 -5.53 5.39 8.21
C HIS A 47 -5.91 4.04 7.63
N TYR A 48 -7.00 3.43 8.10
CA TYR A 48 -7.49 2.16 7.58
C TYR A 48 -7.91 2.25 6.10
N GLN A 49 -8.51 3.36 5.67
CA GLN A 49 -8.81 3.59 4.25
C GLN A 49 -7.53 3.60 3.39
N ALA A 50 -6.49 4.30 3.81
CA ALA A 50 -5.22 4.33 3.10
C ALA A 50 -4.55 2.95 3.08
N ALA A 51 -4.62 2.20 4.19
CA ALA A 51 -4.14 0.82 4.24
C ALA A 51 -4.92 -0.10 3.27
N ALA A 52 -6.24 0.06 3.16
CA ALA A 52 -7.06 -0.68 2.21
C ALA A 52 -6.66 -0.41 0.76
N GLU A 53 -6.45 0.86 0.41
CA GLU A 53 -6.01 1.27 -0.93
C GLU A 53 -4.63 0.71 -1.26
N ALA A 54 -3.70 0.73 -0.30
CA ALA A 54 -2.38 0.14 -0.46
C ALA A 54 -2.44 -1.38 -0.66
N MET A 55 -3.30 -2.10 0.07
CA MET A 55 -3.49 -3.54 -0.13
C MET A 55 -4.15 -3.84 -1.48
N GLN A 56 -5.16 -3.06 -1.90
CA GLN A 56 -5.77 -3.23 -3.21
C GLN A 56 -4.76 -3.04 -4.34
N ALA A 57 -3.90 -2.02 -4.26
CA ALA A 57 -2.86 -1.79 -5.26
C ALA A 57 -1.89 -2.98 -5.36
N ARG A 58 -1.53 -3.61 -4.23
CA ARG A 58 -0.71 -4.83 -4.21
C ARG A 58 -1.45 -6.03 -4.81
N ALA A 59 -2.74 -6.19 -4.52
CA ALA A 59 -3.55 -7.23 -5.13
C ALA A 59 -3.58 -7.10 -6.66
N ASP A 60 -3.78 -5.88 -7.16
CA ASP A 60 -3.83 -5.60 -8.59
C ASP A 60 -2.48 -5.82 -9.27
N GLU A 61 -1.38 -5.53 -8.58
CA GLU A 61 -0.03 -5.87 -9.05
C GLU A 61 0.16 -7.39 -9.18
N GLN A 62 -0.25 -8.17 -8.18
CA GLN A 62 -0.17 -9.63 -8.23
C GLN A 62 -1.05 -10.24 -9.33
N LYS A 63 -2.23 -9.66 -9.57
CA LYS A 63 -3.08 -10.04 -10.71
C LYS A 63 -2.39 -9.77 -12.05
N ARG A 64 -1.67 -8.64 -12.18
CA ARG A 64 -0.87 -8.35 -13.39
C ARG A 64 0.22 -9.39 -13.60
N TYR A 65 0.97 -9.77 -12.56
CA TYR A 65 1.94 -10.86 -12.64
C TYR A 65 1.28 -12.18 -13.03
N LEU A 66 0.13 -12.52 -12.46
CA LEU A 66 -0.62 -13.72 -12.80
C LEU A 66 -1.04 -13.73 -14.28
N THR A 67 -1.50 -12.60 -14.82
CA THR A 67 -1.80 -12.45 -16.25
C THR A 67 -0.55 -12.67 -17.10
N GLU A 68 0.58 -12.10 -16.70
CA GLU A 68 1.86 -12.27 -17.40
C GLU A 68 2.30 -13.74 -17.39
N TYR A 69 2.33 -14.40 -16.23
CA TYR A 69 2.71 -15.81 -16.11
C TYR A 69 1.78 -16.74 -16.89
N ARG A 70 0.49 -16.40 -17.01
CA ARG A 70 -0.47 -17.16 -17.83
C ARG A 70 -0.22 -16.95 -19.33
N LYS A 71 0.04 -15.73 -19.77
CA LYS A 71 0.27 -15.39 -21.19
C LYS A 71 1.63 -15.88 -21.70
N HIS A 72 2.63 -15.82 -20.84
CA HIS A 72 4.04 -15.95 -21.16
C HIS A 72 4.70 -17.12 -20.40
N GLY A 73 3.92 -18.16 -20.08
CA GLY A 73 4.38 -19.31 -19.32
C GLY A 73 5.58 -20.05 -19.94
N TYR A 74 5.77 -19.97 -21.26
CA TYR A 74 6.92 -20.57 -21.94
C TYR A 74 8.27 -19.97 -21.51
N TYR A 75 8.33 -18.72 -21.04
CA TYR A 75 9.58 -18.12 -20.53
C TYR A 75 9.99 -18.67 -19.15
N TYR A 76 9.03 -19.15 -18.36
CA TYR A 76 9.27 -19.54 -16.97
C TYR A 76 9.42 -21.06 -16.79
N GLY A 77 9.13 -21.85 -17.83
CA GLY A 77 9.35 -23.29 -17.85
C GLY A 77 8.62 -24.02 -16.72
N ARG A 78 9.28 -24.99 -16.05
CA ARG A 78 8.66 -25.75 -14.95
C ARG A 78 8.30 -24.91 -13.73
N LYS A 79 8.92 -23.75 -13.53
CA LYS A 79 8.64 -22.84 -12.40
C LYS A 79 7.33 -22.05 -12.57
N THR A 80 6.72 -22.08 -13.75
CA THR A 80 5.51 -21.30 -14.06
C THR A 80 4.33 -21.66 -13.14
N ILE A 81 4.19 -22.93 -12.74
CA ILE A 81 3.08 -23.36 -11.86
C ILE A 81 3.22 -22.67 -10.50
N ASP A 82 4.39 -22.80 -9.87
CA ASP A 82 4.69 -22.22 -8.56
C ASP A 82 4.48 -20.69 -8.52
N VAL A 83 4.95 -19.95 -9.53
CA VAL A 83 4.80 -18.48 -9.55
C VAL A 83 3.37 -18.02 -9.82
N LYS A 84 2.57 -18.80 -10.57
CA LYS A 84 1.14 -18.53 -10.77
C LYS A 84 0.36 -18.75 -9.48
N GLU A 85 0.59 -19.87 -8.81
CA GLU A 85 -0.07 -20.19 -7.54
C GLU A 85 0.31 -19.17 -6.47
N HIS A 86 1.59 -18.79 -6.39
CA HIS A 86 2.05 -17.77 -5.48
C HIS A 86 1.41 -16.40 -5.74
N ALA A 87 1.40 -15.92 -6.99
CA ALA A 87 0.78 -14.65 -7.34
C ALA A 87 -0.73 -14.67 -7.08
N GLN A 88 -1.41 -15.79 -7.36
CA GLN A 88 -2.83 -15.94 -7.07
C GLN A 88 -3.11 -15.89 -5.56
N ALA A 89 -2.30 -16.59 -4.75
CA ALA A 89 -2.44 -16.59 -3.30
C ALA A 89 -2.20 -15.19 -2.72
N LEU A 90 -1.15 -14.49 -3.15
CA LEU A 90 -0.87 -13.13 -2.70
C LEU A 90 -1.96 -12.14 -3.13
N ALA A 91 -2.48 -12.25 -4.35
CA ALA A 91 -3.59 -11.42 -4.80
C ALA A 91 -4.79 -11.56 -3.84
N HIS A 92 -5.16 -12.81 -3.52
CA HIS A 92 -6.28 -13.09 -2.62
C HIS A 92 -6.03 -12.54 -1.20
N ILE A 93 -4.86 -12.79 -0.61
CA ILE A 93 -4.50 -12.28 0.72
C ILE A 93 -4.59 -10.75 0.77
N TYR A 94 -4.13 -10.07 -0.28
CA TYR A 94 -4.21 -8.61 -0.34
C TYR A 94 -5.62 -8.09 -0.56
N GLU A 95 -6.49 -8.82 -1.27
CA GLU A 95 -7.91 -8.48 -1.38
C GLU A 95 -8.62 -8.59 -0.04
N GLU A 96 -8.41 -9.69 0.69
CA GLU A 96 -8.96 -9.88 2.04
C GLU A 96 -8.47 -8.78 2.98
N ALA A 97 -7.17 -8.48 2.96
CA ALA A 97 -6.62 -7.39 3.75
C ALA A 97 -7.23 -6.03 3.36
N ALA A 98 -7.45 -5.77 2.07
CA ALA A 98 -8.10 -4.55 1.62
C ALA A 98 -9.54 -4.46 2.12
N GLU A 99 -10.30 -5.56 2.09
CA GLU A 99 -11.67 -5.62 2.59
C GLU A 99 -11.74 -5.38 4.11
N GLU A 100 -10.91 -6.06 4.90
CA GLU A 100 -10.88 -5.88 6.35
C GLU A 100 -10.50 -4.44 6.74
N ASN A 101 -9.54 -3.83 6.03
CA ASN A 101 -9.20 -2.44 6.25
C ASN A 101 -10.36 -1.48 5.87
N ARG A 102 -11.15 -1.78 4.82
CA ARG A 102 -12.35 -0.99 4.50
C ARG A 102 -13.41 -1.10 5.60
N ARG A 103 -13.64 -2.30 6.12
CA ARG A 103 -14.58 -2.55 7.23
C ARG A 103 -14.17 -1.78 8.48
N MET A 104 -12.88 -1.80 8.83
CA MET A 104 -12.35 -1.01 9.95
C MET A 104 -12.51 0.49 9.71
N ALA A 105 -12.26 0.98 8.50
CA ALA A 105 -12.45 2.37 8.15
C ALA A 105 -13.92 2.80 8.30
N GLU A 106 -14.86 1.98 7.86
CA GLU A 106 -16.30 2.23 7.99
C GLU A 106 -16.75 2.21 9.45
N SER A 107 -16.32 1.21 10.23
CA SER A 107 -16.62 1.13 11.67
C SER A 107 -16.16 2.39 12.42
N HIS A 108 -14.96 2.90 12.10
CA HIS A 108 -14.50 4.15 12.68
C HIS A 108 -15.26 5.39 12.19
N ARG A 109 -15.79 5.42 10.96
CA ARG A 109 -16.70 6.50 10.54
C ARG A 109 -18.00 6.47 11.34
N GLN A 110 -18.55 5.28 11.59
CA GLN A 110 -19.76 5.12 12.40
C GLN A 110 -19.54 5.60 13.84
N MET A 111 -18.47 5.13 14.50
CA MET A 111 -18.08 5.62 15.83
C MET A 111 -17.84 7.14 15.87
N ALA A 112 -17.33 7.73 14.78
CA ALA A 112 -17.16 9.17 14.70
C ALA A 112 -18.51 9.92 14.65
N GLU A 113 -19.54 9.37 14.00
CA GLU A 113 -20.88 9.96 14.00
C GLU A 113 -21.56 9.82 15.37
N GLU A 114 -21.37 8.68 16.04
CA GLU A 114 -21.89 8.45 17.40
C GLU A 114 -21.26 9.40 18.41
N ALA A 115 -19.95 9.64 18.34
CA ALA A 115 -19.22 10.53 19.25
C ALA A 115 -19.52 12.03 19.07
N LYS A 116 -20.34 12.41 18.08
CA LYS A 116 -20.84 13.79 17.91
C LYS A 116 -22.14 14.05 18.65
N GLN A 117 -22.87 12.99 19.03
CA GLN A 117 -24.15 13.04 19.72
C GLN A 117 -23.94 13.27 21.21
#